data_AF-A0A846BSY1-F1
#
_entry.id   AF-A0A846BSY1-F1
#
_cell.length_a   1.000
_cell.length_b   1.000
_cell.length_c   1.000
_cell.angle_alpha   90.00
_cell.angle_beta   90.00
_cell.angle_gamma   90.00
#
_symmetry.space_group_name_H-M   'P 1'
#
loop_
_entity.id
_entity.type
_entity.pdbx_description
1 polymer ?
#
loop_
_entity_poly.entity_id
_entity_poly.type
_entity_poly.pdbx_seq_one_letter_code
_entity_poly.pdbx_strand_id
1 'polypeptide(L)'
;MKGVDTAYFGIHLYSVAVEQPDKAFEDWAKQCKLGNLNSPTTSQLYEYRFLTVQEYIARFRRGKINQVLPEEAKTMTVEEALQAGRVAQINIRKLLTDNREKFQK
;
A
#
# COMPACT_ATOMS: atom_id res chain seq x y z
N MET A 1 32.99 -28.51 -38.50
CA MET A 1 32.95 -27.62 -37.32
C MET A 1 31.71 -26.75 -37.45
N LYS A 2 30.63 -27.09 -36.72
CA LYS A 2 29.44 -26.22 -36.63
C LYS A 2 29.66 -25.35 -35.40
N GLY A 3 29.84 -24.05 -35.61
CA GLY A 3 29.98 -23.06 -34.55
C GLY A 3 28.71 -23.04 -33.71
N VAL A 4 28.89 -23.19 -32.40
CA VAL A 4 27.88 -22.94 -31.37
C VAL A 4 27.96 -21.45 -31.04
N ASP A 5 27.11 -20.64 -31.65
CA ASP A 5 26.92 -19.26 -31.23
C ASP A 5 26.00 -19.24 -30.01
N THR A 6 26.62 -19.37 -28.85
CA THR A 6 26.02 -19.02 -27.57
C THR A 6 26.01 -17.51 -27.45
N ALA A 7 24.90 -16.87 -27.85
CA ALA A 7 24.69 -15.45 -27.63
C ALA A 7 23.98 -15.21 -26.30
N TYR A 8 24.74 -14.53 -25.44
CA TYR A 8 24.44 -13.98 -24.13
C TYR A 8 23.23 -13.02 -24.12
N PHE A 9 22.54 -13.03 -22.97
CA PHE A 9 21.93 -11.87 -22.28
C PHE A 9 20.72 -11.18 -22.92
N GLY A 10 19.57 -11.44 -22.30
CA GLY A 10 18.40 -10.58 -22.37
C GLY A 10 17.45 -10.92 -21.24
N ILE A 11 17.89 -10.76 -19.99
CA ILE A 11 16.96 -10.67 -18.86
C ILE A 11 16.06 -9.50 -19.23
N HIS A 12 14.85 -9.80 -19.70
CA HIS A 12 13.81 -8.79 -19.85
C HIS A 12 13.56 -8.28 -18.44
N LEU A 13 14.24 -7.18 -18.09
CA LEU A 13 13.71 -6.21 -17.17
C LEU A 13 12.30 -5.94 -17.69
N TYR A 14 11.31 -6.61 -17.10
CA TYR A 14 9.96 -6.13 -17.07
C TYR A 14 10.05 -4.78 -16.40
N SER A 15 10.27 -3.76 -17.22
CA SER A 15 9.91 -2.40 -16.92
C SER A 15 8.45 -2.51 -16.50
N VAL A 16 8.21 -2.42 -15.19
CA VAL A 16 6.86 -2.28 -14.64
C VAL A 16 6.44 -0.90 -15.13
N ALA A 17 5.95 -0.87 -16.37
CA ALA A 17 5.22 0.25 -16.90
C ALA A 17 4.13 0.50 -15.86
N VAL A 18 4.23 1.62 -15.17
CA VAL A 18 3.20 2.07 -14.26
C VAL A 18 1.99 2.28 -15.14
N GLU A 19 1.13 1.25 -15.23
CA GLU A 19 -0.19 1.38 -15.85
C GLU A 19 -0.79 2.63 -15.21
N GLN A 20 -1.20 3.58 -16.06
CA GLN A 20 -1.83 4.78 -15.55
C GLN A 20 -2.97 4.34 -14.62
N PRO A 21 -3.07 4.93 -13.42
CA PRO A 21 -4.07 4.52 -12.46
C PRO A 21 -5.44 4.50 -13.14
N ASP A 22 -6.13 3.38 -13.08
CA ASP A 22 -7.47 3.31 -13.66
C ASP A 22 -8.39 4.33 -12.95
N LYS A 23 -9.44 4.78 -13.64
CA LYS A 23 -10.33 5.81 -13.09
C LYS A 23 -10.88 5.41 -11.71
N ALA A 24 -11.08 4.10 -11.49
CA ALA A 24 -11.53 3.56 -10.21
C ALA A 24 -10.51 3.79 -9.08
N PHE A 25 -9.22 3.59 -9.34
CA PHE A 25 -8.15 3.91 -8.39
C PHE A 25 -8.10 5.39 -8.06
N GLU A 26 -8.18 6.27 -9.06
CA GLU A 26 -8.15 7.71 -8.82
C GLU A 26 -9.32 8.18 -7.96
N ASP A 27 -10.54 7.72 -8.31
CA ASP A 27 -11.76 8.09 -7.60
C ASP A 27 -11.72 7.57 -6.15
N TRP A 28 -11.28 6.32 -5.97
CA TRP A 28 -11.09 5.74 -4.64
C TRP A 28 -10.05 6.51 -3.80
N ALA A 29 -8.90 6.85 -4.39
CA ALA A 29 -7.84 7.56 -3.68
C ALA A 29 -8.28 8.98 -3.27
N LYS A 30 -9.07 9.66 -4.13
CA LYS A 30 -9.70 10.95 -3.81
C LYS A 30 -10.70 10.81 -2.65
N GLN A 31 -11.55 9.78 -2.65
CA GLN A 31 -12.49 9.50 -1.56
C GLN A 31 -11.76 9.25 -0.23
N CYS A 32 -10.65 8.51 -0.28
CA CYS A 32 -9.79 8.24 0.87
C CYS A 32 -8.88 9.42 1.27
N LYS A 33 -8.95 10.54 0.54
CA LYS A 33 -8.13 11.76 0.72
C LYS A 33 -6.63 11.44 0.71
N LEU A 34 -6.19 10.60 -0.22
CA LEU A 34 -4.80 10.24 -0.44
C LEU A 34 -4.19 11.21 -1.47
N GLY A 35 -3.18 11.97 -1.06
CA GLY A 35 -2.65 13.09 -1.85
C GLY A 35 -1.68 12.71 -2.97
N ASN A 36 -1.14 11.50 -2.99
CA ASN A 36 -0.18 11.06 -4.00
C ASN A 36 -0.61 9.73 -4.61
N LEU A 37 -1.14 9.77 -5.84
CA LEU A 37 -1.58 8.61 -6.62
C LEU A 37 -0.41 7.72 -7.04
N ASN A 38 0.77 8.31 -7.28
CA ASN A 38 1.98 7.59 -7.67
C ASN A 38 2.74 7.01 -6.47
N SER A 39 2.20 7.15 -5.25
CA SER A 39 2.81 6.60 -4.05
C SER A 39 2.63 5.07 -4.04
N PRO A 40 3.72 4.29 -3.89
CA PRO A 40 3.62 2.84 -3.71
C PRO A 40 2.72 2.45 -2.53
N THR A 41 2.65 3.31 -1.50
CA THR A 41 1.74 3.10 -0.36
C THR A 41 0.28 3.24 -0.78
N THR A 42 -0.04 4.18 -1.67
CA THR A 42 -1.43 4.36 -2.17
C THR A 42 -1.85 3.16 -3.01
N SER A 43 -0.99 2.69 -3.92
CA SER A 43 -1.23 1.47 -4.71
C SER A 43 -1.45 0.25 -3.82
N GLN A 44 -0.59 0.04 -2.82
CA GLN A 44 -0.74 -1.06 -1.87
C GLN A 44 -2.03 -0.95 -1.04
N LEU A 45 -2.38 0.25 -0.56
CA LEU A 45 -3.63 0.43 0.18
C LEU A 45 -4.85 0.12 -0.69
N TYR A 46 -4.82 0.45 -1.99
CA TYR A 46 -5.89 0.10 -2.92
C TYR A 46 -5.99 -1.41 -3.14
N GLU A 47 -4.87 -2.08 -3.40
CA GLU A 47 -4.82 -3.53 -3.62
C GLU A 47 -5.40 -4.31 -2.43
N TYR A 48 -5.11 -3.88 -1.20
CA TYR A 48 -5.52 -4.54 0.03
C TYR A 48 -6.68 -3.85 0.76
N ARG A 49 -7.44 -2.99 0.06
CA ARG A 49 -8.49 -2.14 0.66
C ARG A 49 -9.60 -2.90 1.38
N PHE A 50 -9.85 -4.15 0.97
CA PHE A 50 -10.87 -5.03 1.53
C PHE A 50 -10.40 -5.82 2.76
N LEU A 51 -9.10 -5.87 3.03
CA LEU A 51 -8.60 -6.49 4.26
C LEU A 51 -8.98 -5.65 5.45
N THR A 52 -9.09 -6.31 6.60
CA THR A 52 -9.17 -5.58 7.87
C THR A 52 -7.88 -4.81 8.12
N VAL A 53 -7.97 -3.70 8.87
CA VAL A 53 -6.79 -2.92 9.27
C VAL A 53 -5.80 -3.78 10.03
N GLN A 54 -6.27 -4.70 10.89
CA GLN A 54 -5.40 -5.62 11.61
C GLN A 54 -4.62 -6.54 10.66
N GLU A 55 -5.28 -7.15 9.68
CA GLU A 55 -4.61 -8.01 8.69
C GLU A 55 -3.61 -7.23 7.85
N TYR A 56 -4.00 -6.03 7.40
CA TYR A 56 -3.12 -5.17 6.62
C TYR A 56 -1.86 -4.77 7.40
N ILE A 57 -2.02 -4.37 8.67
CA ILE A 57 -0.90 -4.02 9.54
C ILE A 57 -0.01 -5.24 9.78
N ALA A 58 -0.59 -6.41 10.09
CA ALA A 58 0.18 -7.63 10.30
C ALA A 58 1.03 -8.04 9.08
N ARG A 59 0.55 -7.77 7.86
CA ARG A 59 1.27 -8.09 6.62
C ARG A 59 2.34 -7.08 6.25
N PHE A 60 2.04 -5.79 6.36
CA PHE A 60 2.82 -4.73 5.70
C PHE A 60 3.43 -3.68 6.63
N ARG A 61 3.03 -3.67 7.89
CA ARG A 61 3.52 -2.71 8.88
C ARG A 61 4.33 -3.47 9.92
N ARG A 62 5.46 -2.91 10.32
CA ARG A 62 6.27 -3.44 11.42
C ARG A 62 6.07 -2.52 12.63
N GLY A 63 6.63 -2.94 13.76
CA GLY A 63 6.73 -2.10 14.95
C GLY A 63 5.47 -2.00 15.81
N LYS A 64 5.44 -0.95 16.64
CA LYS A 64 4.49 -0.75 17.75
C LYS A 64 3.11 -0.25 17.31
N ILE A 65 2.81 -0.27 16.02
CA ILE A 65 1.52 0.20 15.50
C ILE A 65 0.34 -0.54 16.17
N ASN A 66 0.47 -1.84 16.41
CA ASN A 66 -0.55 -2.62 17.13
C ASN A 66 -0.79 -2.15 18.58
N GLN A 67 0.13 -1.42 19.21
CA GLN A 67 -0.02 -0.88 20.56
C GLN A 67 -0.89 0.38 20.61
N VAL A 68 -0.98 1.10 19.49
CA VAL A 68 -1.73 2.36 19.37
C VAL A 68 -2.96 2.23 18.47
N LEU A 69 -3.21 1.02 17.95
CA LEU A 69 -4.35 0.72 17.10
C LEU A 69 -5.58 0.45 17.97
N PRO A 70 -6.62 1.31 17.91
CA PRO A 70 -7.84 1.09 18.67
C PRO A 70 -8.58 -0.16 18.21
N GLU A 71 -9.27 -0.84 19.13
CA GLU A 71 -9.98 -2.09 18.85
C GLU A 71 -11.02 -1.92 17.73
N GLU A 72 -11.73 -0.79 17.73
CA GLU A 72 -12.74 -0.48 16.71
C GLU A 72 -12.14 -0.40 15.31
N ALA A 73 -10.90 0.10 15.20
CA ALA A 73 -10.23 0.18 13.91
C ALA A 73 -9.77 -1.18 13.40
N LYS A 74 -9.47 -2.15 14.29
CA LYS A 74 -8.91 -3.45 13.90
C LYS A 74 -9.83 -4.24 12.98
N THR A 75 -11.13 -4.18 13.24
CA THR A 75 -12.16 -4.92 12.50
C THR A 75 -12.68 -4.18 11.28
N MET A 76 -12.40 -2.88 11.15
CA MET A 76 -12.74 -2.11 9.95
C MET A 76 -11.88 -2.57 8.77
N THR A 77 -12.44 -2.51 7.58
CA THR A 77 -11.63 -2.61 6.36
C THR A 77 -10.68 -1.42 6.25
N VAL A 78 -9.58 -1.60 5.51
CA VAL A 78 -8.63 -0.51 5.21
C VAL A 78 -9.35 0.67 4.56
N GLU A 79 -10.28 0.42 3.63
CA GLU A 79 -11.06 1.47 2.99
C GLU A 79 -11.92 2.27 3.99
N GLU A 80 -12.73 1.58 4.80
CA GLU A 80 -13.58 2.22 5.80
C GLU A 80 -12.75 3.05 6.79
N ALA A 81 -11.61 2.52 7.22
CA ALA A 81 -10.73 3.20 8.15
C ALA A 81 -10.07 4.44 7.54
N LEU A 82 -9.69 4.38 6.25
CA LEU A 82 -9.15 5.53 5.51
C LEU A 82 -10.21 6.62 5.32
N GLN A 83 -11.44 6.24 4.98
CA GLN A 83 -12.56 7.15 4.80
C GLN A 83 -12.95 7.83 6.12
N ALA A 84 -13.06 7.06 7.22
CA ALA A 84 -13.29 7.59 8.56
C ALA A 84 -12.19 8.58 8.98
N GLY A 85 -10.93 8.27 8.64
CA GLY A 85 -9.77 9.12 8.88
C GLY A 85 -9.30 9.13 10.35
N ARG A 86 -10.23 9.25 11.30
CA ARG A 86 -9.99 9.09 12.74
C ARG A 86 -10.94 8.06 13.34
N VAL A 87 -10.40 7.19 14.19
CA VAL A 87 -11.15 6.21 14.98
C VAL A 87 -10.66 6.28 16.41
N ALA A 88 -11.57 6.39 17.39
CA ALA A 88 -11.22 6.56 18.80
C ALA A 88 -10.15 7.64 19.06
N GLN A 89 -10.27 8.80 18.41
CA GLN A 89 -9.30 9.93 18.43
C GLN A 89 -7.93 9.66 17.80
N ILE A 90 -7.66 8.45 17.31
CA ILE A 90 -6.42 8.10 16.61
C ILE A 90 -6.57 8.38 15.12
N ASN A 91 -5.58 9.05 14.52
CA ASN A 91 -5.54 9.30 13.08
C ASN A 91 -5.10 8.04 12.32
N ILE A 92 -6.06 7.16 12.04
CA ILE A 92 -5.82 5.89 11.35
C ILE A 92 -5.30 6.12 9.94
N ARG A 93 -5.79 7.14 9.22
CA ARG A 93 -5.27 7.45 7.88
C ARG A 93 -3.77 7.74 7.92
N LYS A 94 -3.32 8.56 8.87
CA LYS A 94 -1.89 8.81 9.08
C LYS A 94 -1.17 7.51 9.43
N LEU A 95 -1.68 6.72 10.36
CA LEU A 95 -1.05 5.45 10.76
C LEU A 95 -0.89 4.46 9.58
N LEU A 96 -1.87 4.40 8.68
CA LEU A 96 -1.85 3.54 7.50
C LEU A 96 -0.99 4.10 6.35
N THR A 97 -0.82 5.41 6.24
CA THR A 97 -0.08 6.06 5.14
C THR A 97 1.35 6.43 5.51
N ASP A 98 1.62 6.71 6.79
CA ASP A 98 2.91 7.19 7.30
C ASP A 98 3.88 6.02 7.35
N ASN A 99 4.70 5.92 6.31
CA ASN A 99 5.63 4.81 6.08
C ASN A 99 7.00 5.13 6.72
N ARG A 100 7.02 5.72 7.94
CA ARG A 100 8.24 6.18 8.63
C ARG A 100 9.31 5.09 8.77
N GLU A 101 8.91 3.83 8.81
CA GLU A 101 9.83 2.70 8.99
C GLU A 101 10.60 2.31 7.71
N LYS A 102 10.21 2.79 6.52
CA LYS A 102 11.00 2.53 5.28
C LYS A 102 12.36 3.25 5.26
N PHE A 103 12.60 4.21 6.16
CA PHE A 103 13.82 5.00 6.21
C PHE A 103 14.66 4.79 7.47
N GLN A 104 14.28 3.87 8.37
CA GLN A 104 15.16 3.43 9.45
C GLN A 104 16.09 2.34 8.87
N LYS A 105 17.15 2.80 8.20
CA LYS A 105 18.34 2.00 7.90
C LYS A 105 19.28 2.00 9.09
#